data_AF-A0A928VK12-F1
#
_entry.id   AF-A0A928VK12-F1
#
_cell.length_a   1.000
_cell.length_b   1.000
_cell.length_c   1.000
_cell.angle_alpha   90.00
_cell.angle_beta   90.00
_cell.angle_gamma   90.00
#
_symmetry.space_group_name_H-M   'P 1'
#
loop_
_entity.id
_entity.type
_entity.pdbx_description
1 polymer ?
#
loop_
_entity_poly.entity_id
_entity_poly.type
_entity_poly.pdbx_seq_one_letter_code
_entity_poly.pdbx_strand_id
1 'polypeptide(L)' 'MNTKELLLQEIDQAPEPILDEVLNFLRFLKAKQQQEALENQLDLEDARAVLQNIEQEGTVSWEALKSELGL' A
#
# COMPACT_ATOMS: atom_id res chain seq x y z
N MET A 1 28.93 0.89 -11.12
CA MET A 1 28.20 1.97 -10.44
C MET A 1 26.85 1.45 -9.97
N ASN A 2 26.40 1.89 -8.79
CA ASN A 2 25.04 1.66 -8.31
C ASN A 2 24.10 2.81 -8.68
N THR A 3 22.79 2.62 -8.53
CA THR A 3 21.77 3.63 -8.88
C THR A 3 21.98 4.96 -8.17
N LYS A 4 22.45 4.93 -6.91
CA LYS A 4 22.70 6.16 -6.13
C LYS A 4 23.85 6.97 -6.72
N GLU A 5 24.92 6.31 -7.15
CA GLU A 5 26.06 6.96 -7.79
C GLU A 5 25.69 7.59 -9.13
N LEU A 6 24.87 6.92 -9.94
CA LEU A 6 24.37 7.46 -11.21
C LEU A 6 23.49 8.70 -10.98
N LEU A 7 22.60 8.65 -9.97
CA LEU A 7 21.76 9.79 -9.63
C LEU A 7 22.58 11.02 -9.19
N LEU A 8 23.64 10.81 -8.40
CA LEU A 8 24.51 11.92 -7.98
C LEU A 8 25.21 12.58 -9.18
N GLN A 9 25.68 11.78 -10.14
CA GLN A 9 26.30 12.32 -11.36
C GLN A 9 25.34 13.13 -12.22
N GLU A 10 24.09 12.68 -12.37
CA GLU A 10 23.06 13.41 -13.13
C GLU A 10 22.65 14.70 -12.42
N ILE A 11 22.50 14.68 -11.09
CA ILE A 11 22.14 15.85 -10.28
C ILE A 11 23.19 16.94 -10.37
N ASP A 12 24.48 16.60 -10.36
CA ASP A 12 25.57 17.57 -10.43
C ASP A 12 25.57 18.40 -11.74
N GLN A 13 24.96 17.88 -12.81
CA GLN A 13 24.92 18.52 -14.13
C GLN A 13 23.56 19.11 -14.48
N ALA A 14 22.53 18.86 -13.68
CA ALA A 14 21.17 19.25 -13.97
C ALA A 14 20.89 20.72 -13.60
N PRO A 15 20.10 21.45 -14.40
CA PRO A 15 19.58 22.76 -14.03
C PRO A 15 18.69 22.70 -12.77
N GLU A 16 18.76 23.74 -11.92
CA GLU A 16 17.97 23.84 -10.68
C GLU A 16 16.46 23.56 -10.85
N PRO A 17 15.76 24.04 -11.90
CA PRO A 17 14.34 23.74 -12.08
C PRO A 17 14.04 22.24 -12.22
N ILE A 18 14.97 21.48 -12.82
CA ILE A 18 14.85 20.02 -12.96
C ILE A 18 15.12 19.35 -11.60
N LEU A 19 16.09 19.86 -10.84
CA LEU A 19 16.40 19.36 -9.50
C LEU A 19 15.22 19.49 -8.54
N ASP A 20 14.50 20.61 -8.59
CA ASP A 20 13.28 20.82 -7.81
C ASP A 20 12.21 19.77 -8.12
N GLU A 21 11.97 19.47 -9.41
CA GLU A 21 11.03 18.44 -9.83
C GLU A 21 11.47 17.04 -9.39
N VAL A 22 12.76 16.70 -9.56
CA VAL A 22 13.33 15.41 -9.14
C VAL A 22 13.23 15.22 -7.63
N LEU A 23 13.52 16.27 -6.85
CA LEU A 23 13.40 16.23 -5.39
C LEU A 23 11.95 16.01 -4.95
N ASN A 24 11.01 16.72 -5.58
CA ASN A 24 9.58 16.55 -5.32
C ASN A 24 9.12 15.13 -5.65
N PHE A 25 9.54 14.58 -6.79
CA PHE A 25 9.20 13.22 -7.18
C PHE A 25 9.79 12.18 -6.22
N LEU A 26 11.04 12.34 -5.81
CA LEU A 26 11.68 11.43 -4.84
C LEU A 26 10.98 11.46 -3.47
N ARG A 27 10.55 12.64 -3.01
CA ARG A 27 9.75 12.78 -1.78
C ARG A 27 8.39 12.12 -1.91
N PHE A 28 7.72 12.30 -3.05
CA PHE A 28 6.46 11.62 -3.36
C PHE A 28 6.61 10.10 -3.30
N LEU A 29 7.65 9.53 -3.95
CA LEU A 29 7.88 8.09 -3.93
C LEU A 29 8.08 7.54 -2.50
N LYS A 30 8.82 8.27 -1.66
CA LYS A 30 9.01 7.88 -0.24
C LYS A 30 7.69 7.90 0.54
N ALA A 31 6.90 8.95 0.38
CA ALA A 31 5.59 9.06 1.03
C ALA A 31 4.64 7.95 0.56
N LYS A 32 4.61 7.70 -0.75
CA LYS A 32 3.82 6.61 -1.35
C LYS A 32 4.20 5.25 -0.77
N GLN A 33 5.50 4.94 -0.67
CA GLN A 33 5.96 3.67 -0.10
C GLN A 33 5.53 3.51 1.36
N GLN A 34 5.58 4.58 2.16
CA GLN A 34 5.13 4.56 3.55
C GLN A 34 3.61 4.33 3.64
N GLN A 35 2.84 4.99 2.77
CA GLN A 35 1.39 4.81 2.69
C GLN A 35 1.03 3.37 2.30
N GLU A 36 1.64 2.83 1.25
CA GLU A 36 1.40 1.45 0.81
C GLU A 36 1.77 0.44 1.91
N ALA A 37 2.83 0.68 2.68
CA ALA A 37 3.19 -0.18 3.81
C ALA A 37 2.11 -0.15 4.92
N LEU A 38 1.53 1.01 5.19
CA LEU A 38 0.44 1.16 6.15
C LEU A 38 -0.85 0.49 5.66
N GLU A 39 -1.22 0.71 4.40
CA GLU A 39 -2.41 0.08 3.78
C GLU A 39 -2.29 -1.44 3.83
N ASN A 40 -1.14 -2.01 3.45
CA ASN A 40 -0.91 -3.45 3.55
C ASN A 40 -1.01 -3.97 4.99
N GLN A 41 -0.55 -3.19 5.97
CA GLN A 41 -0.67 -3.58 7.38
C GLN A 41 -2.14 -3.61 7.81
N LEU A 42 -2.91 -2.58 7.46
CA LEU A 42 -4.34 -2.50 7.77
C LEU A 42 -5.13 -3.65 7.12
N ASP A 43 -4.85 -3.95 5.85
CA ASP A 43 -5.48 -5.06 5.14
C ASP A 43 -5.18 -6.42 5.80
N LEU A 44 -3.93 -6.61 6.28
CA LEU A 44 -3.55 -7.81 7.03
C LEU A 44 -4.23 -7.90 8.40
N GLU A 45 -4.39 -6.78 9.09
CA GLU A 45 -5.10 -6.72 10.37
C GLU A 45 -6.59 -7.04 10.20
N ASP A 46 -7.24 -6.48 9.18
CA ASP A 46 -8.65 -6.76 8.86
C ASP A 46 -8.85 -8.23 8.48
N ALA A 47 -8.00 -8.78 7.61
CA ALA A 47 -8.05 -10.19 7.25
C ALA A 47 -7.90 -11.12 8.46
N ARG A 48 -7.02 -10.78 9.41
CA ARG A 48 -6.86 -11.54 10.66
C ARG A 48 -8.10 -11.45 11.55
N ALA A 49 -8.69 -10.27 11.67
CA ALA A 49 -9.92 -10.08 12.45
C ALA A 49 -11.07 -10.92 11.86
N VAL A 50 -11.22 -10.95 10.54
CA VAL A 50 -12.20 -11.80 9.85
C VAL A 50 -11.94 -13.29 10.12
N LEU A 51 -10.70 -13.75 10.03
CA LEU A 51 -10.36 -15.15 10.32
C LEU A 51 -10.66 -15.52 11.78
N GLN A 52 -10.35 -14.64 12.73
CA GLN A 52 -10.66 -14.86 14.14
C GLN A 52 -12.17 -14.93 14.38
N ASN A 53 -12.96 -14.06 13.74
CA ASN A 53 -14.42 -14.11 13.84
C ASN A 53 -14.97 -15.43 13.26
N ILE A 54 -14.44 -15.91 12.14
CA ILE A 54 -14.81 -17.21 11.57
C ILE A 54 -14.48 -18.36 12.52
N GLU A 55 -13.33 -18.32 13.22
CA GLU A 55 -12.99 -19.33 14.22
C GLU A 55 -13.95 -19.33 15.41
N GLN A 56 -14.48 -18.16 15.80
CA GLN A 56 -15.37 -18.01 16.96
C GLN A 56 -16.84 -18.27 16.64
N GLU A 57 -17.33 -17.72 15.53
CA GLU A 57 -18.75 -17.67 15.17
C GLU A 57 -19.09 -18.64 14.02
N GLY A 58 -18.10 -19.19 13.33
CA GLY A 58 -18.28 -20.04 12.16
C GLY A 58 -18.64 -19.25 10.90
N THR A 59 -19.13 -19.96 9.89
CA THR A 59 -19.66 -19.35 8.65
C THR A 59 -21.04 -19.90 8.33
N VAL A 60 -21.81 -19.14 7.55
CA VAL A 60 -23.09 -19.59 6.99
C VAL A 60 -22.99 -19.72 5.47
N SER A 61 -23.76 -20.62 4.88
CA SER A 61 -23.83 -20.74 3.42
C SER A 61 -24.62 -19.57 2.82
N TRP A 62 -24.31 -19.25 1.56
CA TRP A 62 -24.97 -18.18 0.83
C TRP A 62 -26.47 -18.46 0.63
N GLU A 63 -26.83 -19.72 0.42
CA GLU A 63 -28.22 -20.17 0.28
C GLU A 63 -28.99 -20.02 1.59
N ALA A 64 -28.36 -20.33 2.74
CA ALA A 64 -28.98 -20.15 4.04
C ALA A 64 -29.24 -18.66 4.32
N LEU A 65 -28.25 -17.81 4.04
CA LEU A 65 -28.38 -16.35 4.21
C LEU A 65 -29.47 -15.76 3.33
N LYS A 66 -29.55 -16.15 2.05
CA LYS A 66 -30.63 -15.71 1.14
C LYS A 66 -32.01 -16.12 1.64
N SER A 67 -32.15 -17.37 2.08
CA SER A 67 -33.41 -17.87 2.63
C SER A 67 -33.83 -17.11 3.88
N GLU A 68 -32.88 -16.70 4.74
CA GLU A 68 -33.16 -15.90 5.94
C GLU A 68 -33.63 -14.47 5.58
N LEU A 69 -33.06 -13.89 4.52
CA LEU A 69 -33.40 -12.56 4.03
C LEU A 69 -34.63 -12.53 3.09
N GLY A 70 -35.22 -13.69 2.78
CA GLY A 70 -36.39 -13.80 1.91
C GLY A 70 -36.09 -13.52 0.43
N LEU A 71 -34.85 -13.79 -0.01
CA LEU A 71 -34.36 -13.62 -1.40
C LEU A 71 -34.33 -14.94 -2.18
#